data_AF-A0A932D4P0-F1
#
_entry.id   AF-A0A932D4P0-F1
#
_cell.length_a   1.000
_cell.length_b   1.000
_cell.length_c   1.000
_cell.angle_alpha   90.00
_cell.angle_beta   90.00
_cell.angle_gamma   90.00
#
_symmetry.space_group_name_H-M   'P 1'
#
loop_
_entity.id
_entity.type
_entity.pdbx_description
1 polymer ?
#
loop_
_entity_poly.entity_id
_entity_poly.type
_entity_poly.pdbx_seq_one_letter_code
_entity_poly.pdbx_strand_id
1 'polypeptide(L)' 'MRSIEARYEDGVLRPEGPVGLRPGERVRLIVVREADPARWNLQRLAAGAELDETMAREGLDWWAEELDHEDHR' A
#
# COMPACT_ATOMS: atom_id res chain seq x y z
N MET A 1 24.88 -1.25 -7.79
CA MET A 1 24.63 -1.50 -6.35
C MET A 1 24.00 -2.88 -6.26
N ARG A 2 24.53 -3.81 -5.47
CA ARG A 2 23.97 -5.17 -5.35
C ARG A 2 22.94 -5.17 -4.23
N SER A 3 21.68 -5.47 -4.53
CA SER A 3 20.66 -5.72 -3.51
C SER A 3 20.88 -7.10 -2.89
N ILE A 4 20.50 -7.22 -1.63
CA ILE A 4 20.49 -8.48 -0.89
C ILE A 4 19.06 -8.67 -0.43
N GLU A 5 18.47 -9.81 -0.78
CA GLU A 5 17.14 -10.19 -0.33
C GLU A 5 17.20 -10.51 1.17
N ALA A 6 16.17 -10.07 1.89
CA ALA A 6 16.08 -10.26 3.32
C ALA A 6 14.62 -10.44 3.74
N ARG A 7 14.39 -11.40 4.63
CA ARG A 7 13.09 -11.62 5.27
C ARG A 7 12.98 -10.73 6.50
N TYR A 8 11.82 -10.11 6.68
CA TYR A 8 11.52 -9.38 7.89
C TYR A 8 10.82 -10.30 8.89
N GLU A 9 11.49 -10.58 10.01
CA GLU A 9 11.01 -11.49 11.05
C GLU A 9 11.22 -10.81 12.40
N ASP A 10 10.15 -10.63 13.17
CA ASP A 10 10.17 -10.08 14.54
C ASP A 10 10.95 -8.77 14.70
N GLY A 11 10.83 -7.85 13.76
CA GLY A 11 11.55 -6.57 13.81
C GLY A 11 12.95 -6.58 13.17
N VAL A 12 13.42 -7.74 12.70
CA VAL A 12 14.78 -7.92 12.19
C VAL A 12 14.76 -8.25 10.70
N LEU A 13 15.61 -7.57 9.91
CA LEU A 13 15.90 -7.92 8.53
C LEU A 13 16.96 -9.03 8.50
N ARG A 14 16.55 -10.24 8.13
CA ARG A 14 17.39 -11.43 8.01
C ARG A 14 17.77 -11.65 6.55
N PRO A 15 19.03 -11.42 6.15
CA PRO A 15 19.48 -11.69 4.78
C PRO A 15 19.28 -13.16 4.40
N GLU A 16 18.81 -13.42 3.19
CA GLU A 16 18.65 -14.79 2.68
C GLU A 16 19.98 -15.43 2.26
N GLY A 17 21.04 -14.61 2.15
CA GLY A 17 22.39 -15.07 1.83
C GLY A 17 23.48 -14.32 2.61
N PRO A 18 24.75 -14.75 2.50
CA PRO A 18 25.86 -14.14 3.20
C PRO A 18 26.02 -12.66 2.84
N VAL A 19 26.11 -11.81 3.87
CA VAL A 19 26.45 -10.41 3.71
C VAL A 19 27.92 -10.23 4.06
N GLY A 20 28.69 -9.60 3.18
CA GLY A 20 30.12 -9.34 3.36
C GLY A 20 30.43 -8.26 4.40
N LEU A 21 29.77 -8.29 5.57
CA LEU A 21 29.98 -7.36 6.68
C LEU A 21 30.78 -8.01 7.80
N ARG A 22 31.54 -7.18 8.51
CA ARG A 22 32.28 -7.60 9.70
C ARG A 22 31.41 -7.44 10.95
N PRO A 23 31.64 -8.25 12.01
CA PRO A 23 30.97 -8.04 13.29
C PRO A 23 31.18 -6.61 13.82
N GLY A 24 30.08 -5.94 14.20
CA GLY A 24 30.11 -4.57 14.74
C GLY A 24 30.21 -3.45 13.69
N GLU A 25 30.24 -3.78 12.40
CA GLU A 25 30.30 -2.78 11.32
C GLU A 25 29.00 -1.95 11.26
N ARG A 26 29.14 -0.61 11.21
CA ARG A 26 27.99 0.30 11.06
C ARG A 26 27.73 0.56 9.58
N VAL A 27 26.51 0.23 9.13
CA VAL A 27 26.09 0.40 7.74
C VAL A 27 24.85 1.26 7.62
N ARG A 28 24.60 1.81 6.42
CA ARG A 28 23.32 2.43 6.06
C ARG A 28 22.52 1.44 5.24
N LEU A 29 21.22 1.35 5.50
CA LEU A 29 20.32 0.43 4.81
C LEU A 29 19.32 1.21 3.96
N ILE A 30 19.06 0.71 2.75
CA ILE A 30 17.95 1.16 1.90
C ILE A 30 17.01 -0.03 1.78
N VAL A 31 15.80 0.10 2.32
CA VAL A 31 14.80 -0.96 2.29
C VAL A 31 13.92 -0.76 1.07
N VAL A 32 13.95 -1.73 0.16
CA VAL A 32 13.04 -1.80 -0.98
C VAL A 32 12.04 -2.90 -0.66
N ARG A 33 10.79 -2.53 -0.41
CA ARG A 33 9.71 -3.52 -0.23
C ARG A 33 9.36 -4.11 -1.58
N GLU A 34 9.20 -5.43 -1.63
CA GLU A 34 8.63 -6.06 -2.82
C GLU A 34 7.22 -5.54 -3.06
N ALA A 35 6.90 -5.29 -4.33
CA ALA A 35 5.55 -4.93 -4.71
C ALA A 35 4.63 -6.11 -4.39
N ASP A 36 3.48 -5.84 -3.80
CA ASP A 36 2.47 -6.87 -3.58
C ASP A 36 2.07 -7.50 -4.93
N PRO A 37 2.37 -8.79 -5.17
CA PRO A 37 2.07 -9.43 -6.46
C PRO A 37 0.56 -9.58 -6.68
N ALA A 38 -0.23 -9.58 -5.61
CA ALA A 38 -1.68 -9.64 -5.66
C ALA A 38 -2.33 -8.25 -5.72
N ARG A 39 -1.56 -7.17 -5.93
CA ARG A 39 -2.08 -5.81 -6.05
C ARG A 39 -3.25 -5.70 -7.04
N TRP A 40 -3.20 -6.43 -8.14
CA TRP A 40 -4.23 -6.45 -9.19
C TRP A 40 -5.14 -7.69 -9.15
N ASN A 41 -5.20 -8.40 -8.01
CA ASN A 41 -6.14 -9.50 -7.86
C ASN A 41 -7.58 -8.96 -7.80
N LEU A 42 -8.35 -9.16 -8.87
CA LEU A 42 -9.71 -8.65 -9.02
C LEU A 42 -10.67 -9.17 -7.93
N GLN A 43 -10.51 -10.40 -7.45
CA GLN A 43 -11.34 -10.93 -6.36
C GLN A 43 -11.04 -10.19 -5.04
N ARG A 44 -9.76 -9.88 -4.78
CA ARG A 44 -9.36 -9.12 -3.59
C ARG A 44 -9.78 -7.65 -3.69
N LEU A 45 -9.73 -7.07 -4.89
CA LEU A 45 -10.20 -5.70 -5.14
C LEU A 45 -11.71 -5.59 -4.98
N ALA A 46 -12.46 -6.59 -5.46
CA ALA A 46 -13.91 -6.66 -5.29
C ALA A 46 -14.35 -6.74 -3.82
N ALA A 47 -13.49 -7.21 -2.90
CA ALA A 47 -13.81 -7.23 -1.48
C ALA A 47 -13.99 -5.83 -0.86
N GLY A 48 -13.50 -4.76 -1.52
CA GLY A 48 -13.74 -3.37 -1.13
C GLY A 48 -14.92 -2.71 -1.85
N ALA A 49 -15.58 -3.42 -2.78
CA ALA A 49 -16.56 -2.82 -3.67
C ALA A 49 -17.77 -2.24 -2.94
N GLU A 50 -18.25 -2.86 -1.86
CA GLU A 50 -19.40 -2.35 -1.11
C GLU A 50 -19.11 -1.03 -0.38
N LEU A 51 -17.88 -0.85 0.12
CA LEU A 51 -17.46 0.42 0.73
C LEU A 51 -17.31 1.51 -0.33
N ASP A 52 -16.70 1.18 -1.47
CA ASP A 52 -16.55 2.11 -2.59
C ASP A 52 -17.90 2.53 -3.17
N GLU A 53 -18.85 1.60 -3.31
CA GLU A 53 -20.22 1.89 -3.76
C GLU A 53 -20.96 2.80 -2.78
N THR A 54 -20.78 2.57 -1.47
CA THR A 54 -21.38 3.42 -0.43
C THR A 54 -20.81 4.83 -0.50
N MET A 55 -19.49 4.97 -0.57
CA MET A 55 -18.81 6.26 -0.68
C MET A 55 -19.19 7.01 -1.96
N ALA A 56 -19.30 6.30 -3.08
CA ALA A 56 -19.71 6.90 -4.35
C ALA A 56 -21.15 7.42 -4.29
N ARG A 57 -22.06 6.64 -3.70
CA ARG A 57 -23.46 7.06 -3.52
C ARG A 57 -23.60 8.26 -2.60
N GLU A 58 -22.98 8.23 -1.42
CA GLU A 58 -22.99 9.35 -0.48
C GLU A 58 -22.40 10.63 -1.12
N GLY A 59 -21.34 10.47 -1.91
CA GLY A 59 -20.80 11.55 -2.73
C GLY A 59 -21.85 12.08 -3.69
N LEU A 60 -22.40 11.23 -4.56
CA LEU A 60 -23.39 11.62 -5.56
C LEU A 60 -24.61 12.32 -4.96
N ASP A 61 -25.11 11.84 -3.83
CA ASP A 61 -26.23 12.45 -3.10
C ASP A 61 -25.86 13.87 -2.64
N TRP A 62 -24.68 14.07 -2.06
CA TRP A 62 -24.19 15.40 -1.67
C TRP A 62 -24.03 16.34 -2.88
N TRP A 63 -23.50 15.84 -4.00
CA TRP A 63 -23.35 16.64 -5.22
C TRP A 63 -24.71 17.05 -5.81
N ALA A 64 -25.71 16.17 -5.74
CA ALA A 64 -27.07 16.49 -6.19
C ALA A 64 -27.69 17.60 -5.32
N GLU A 65 -27.55 17.51 -4.00
CA GLU A 65 -28.04 18.53 -3.07
C GLU A 65 -27.40 19.91 -3.32
N GLU A 66 -26.09 19.96 -3.57
CA GLU A 66 -25.39 21.22 -3.85
C GLU A 66 -25.84 21.83 -5.18
N LEU A 67 -26.04 21.01 -6.22
CA LEU A 67 -26.55 21.48 -7.52
C LEU A 67 -27.97 22.05 -7.40
N ASP A 68 -28.85 21.38 -6.67
CA ASP A 68 -30.22 21.88 -6.43
C ASP A 68 -30.21 23.21 -5.67
N HIS A 69 -29.28 23.38 -4.73
CA HIS A 69 -29.10 24.64 -4.01
C HIS A 69 -28.59 25.77 -4.92
N GLU A 70 -27.65 25.49 -5.84
CA GLU A 70 -27.17 26.46 -6.82
C GLU A 70 -28.26 26.88 -7.81
N ASP A 71 -29.08 25.94 -8.31
CA ASP A 71 -30.17 26.22 -9.25
C ASP A 71 -31.30 27.06 -8.63
N HIS A 72 -31.44 27.03 -7.31
CA HIS A 72 -32.44 27.79 -6.56
C HIS A 72 -31.94 29.13 -5.99
N ARG A 73 -30.73 29.56 -6.38
CA ARG A 73 -30.09 30.80 -5.95
C ARG A 73 -30.31 31.96 -6.91
#